data_AF-A0AAJ4B7J0-F1
#
_entry.id   AF-A0AAJ4B7J0-F1
#
_cell.length_a   1.000
_cell.length_b   1.000
_cell.length_c   1.000
_cell.angle_alpha   90.00
_cell.angle_beta   90.00
_cell.angle_gamma   90.00
#
_symmetry.space_group_name_H-M   'P 1'
#
loop_
_entity.id
_entity.type
_entity.pdbx_description
1 polymer ?
#
loop_
_entity_poly.entity_id
_entity_poly.type
_entity_poly.pdbx_seq_one_letter_code
_entity_poly.pdbx_strand_id
1 'polypeptide(L)'
;MNKILIVLLAALYSQGVLAETHLIKEFLADPVEVVDEQGKVQREIARKDAPKQPLPVLQLNQALELIQVELAGQKVWLDTGDVRIEPPFHKTELPCQLMPQSLAKDTHNNSTLSYGAGCNQ
;
A
#
# COMPACT_ATOMS: atom_id res chain seq x y z
N MET A 1 -33.85 -21.44 30.01
CA MET A 1 -32.96 -21.78 28.87
C MET A 1 -32.86 -20.67 27.80
N ASN A 2 -33.90 -19.88 27.51
CA ASN A 2 -33.82 -18.80 26.49
C ASN A 2 -32.92 -17.61 26.82
N LYS A 3 -32.63 -17.32 28.09
CA LYS A 3 -31.84 -16.14 28.48
C LYS A 3 -30.35 -16.24 28.11
N ILE A 4 -29.80 -17.46 28.07
CA ILE A 4 -28.39 -17.70 27.72
C ILE A 4 -28.16 -17.52 26.21
N LEU A 5 -29.15 -17.89 25.40
CA LEU A 5 -29.08 -17.80 23.94
C LEU A 5 -29.04 -16.35 23.44
N ILE A 6 -29.76 -15.45 24.11
CA ILE A 6 -29.78 -14.00 23.78
C ILE A 6 -28.42 -13.36 24.09
N VAL A 7 -27.76 -13.78 25.17
CA VAL A 7 -26.43 -13.28 25.55
C VAL A 7 -25.35 -13.74 24.57
N LEU A 8 -25.44 -14.99 24.08
CA LEU A 8 -24.55 -15.50 23.04
C LEU A 8 -24.73 -14.79 21.69
N LEU A 9 -25.97 -14.45 21.31
CA LEU A 9 -26.23 -13.68 20.09
C LEU A 9 -25.61 -12.28 20.17
N ALA A 10 -25.78 -11.58 21.30
CA ALA A 10 -25.24 -10.23 21.49
C ALA A 10 -23.70 -10.18 21.46
N ALA A 11 -23.03 -11.24 21.93
CA ALA A 11 -21.57 -11.35 21.89
C ALA A 11 -20.99 -11.63 20.48
N LEU A 12 -21.79 -12.15 19.55
CA LEU A 12 -21.36 -12.38 18.16
C LEU A 12 -21.39 -11.09 17.32
N TYR A 13 -22.25 -10.13 17.65
CA TYR A 13 -22.36 -8.86 16.90
C TYR A 13 -21.34 -7.79 17.32
N SER A 14 -20.60 -7.98 18.41
CA SER A 14 -19.62 -7.00 18.90
C SER A 14 -18.23 -7.13 18.28
N GLN A 15 -18.01 -8.07 17.36
CA GLN A 15 -16.78 -8.14 16.56
C GLN A 15 -16.83 -7.13 15.41
N GLY A 16 -17.04 -5.86 15.74
CA GLY A 16 -16.74 -4.74 14.85
C GLY A 16 -15.23 -4.68 14.66
N VAL A 17 -14.74 -5.46 13.71
CA VAL A 17 -13.34 -5.57 13.32
C VAL A 17 -12.78 -4.18 13.05
N LEU A 18 -11.96 -3.68 13.97
CA LEU A 18 -10.98 -2.61 13.72
C LEU A 18 -9.90 -3.18 12.80
N ALA A 19 -10.25 -3.48 11.54
CA ALA A 19 -9.25 -3.73 10.52
C ALA A 19 -8.64 -2.38 10.15
N GLU A 20 -7.33 -2.28 10.29
CA GLU A 20 -6.56 -1.16 9.78
C GLU A 20 -6.81 -1.08 8.26
N THR A 21 -7.46 0.00 7.84
CA THR A 21 -7.88 0.15 6.44
C THR A 21 -6.74 0.78 5.66
N HIS A 22 -6.08 -0.03 4.84
CA HIS A 22 -5.05 0.42 3.92
C HIS A 22 -5.68 1.20 2.77
N LEU A 23 -5.17 2.40 2.52
CA LEU A 23 -5.65 3.28 1.47
C LEU A 23 -4.54 3.55 0.45
N ILE A 24 -4.85 3.46 -0.83
CA ILE A 24 -4.03 4.05 -1.88
C ILE A 24 -4.18 5.57 -1.78
N LYS A 25 -3.09 6.27 -1.53
CA LYS A 25 -3.02 7.75 -1.51
C LYS A 25 -2.66 8.33 -2.86
N GLU A 26 -1.84 7.61 -3.62
CA GLU A 26 -1.25 8.13 -4.85
C GLU A 26 -0.89 6.98 -5.80
N PHE A 27 -1.01 7.25 -7.10
CA PHE A 27 -0.49 6.38 -8.16
C PHE A 27 0.87 6.94 -8.62
N LEU A 28 1.89 6.08 -8.60
CA LEU A 28 3.28 6.45 -8.85
C LEU A 28 3.66 6.21 -10.33
N ALA A 29 3.22 5.10 -10.91
CA ALA A 29 3.50 4.71 -12.29
C ALA A 29 2.67 5.49 -13.34
N ASP A 30 3.21 5.58 -14.55
CA ASP A 30 2.52 6.13 -15.73
C ASP A 30 3.01 5.41 -17.02
N PRO A 31 2.18 4.56 -17.65
CA PRO A 31 0.81 4.20 -17.25
C PRO A 31 0.77 3.33 -15.99
N VAL A 32 -0.38 3.30 -15.34
CA VAL A 32 -0.71 2.36 -14.26
C VAL A 32 -1.20 1.06 -14.90
N GLU A 33 -0.52 -0.05 -14.60
CA GLU A 33 -0.92 -1.36 -15.09
C GLU A 33 -2.06 -1.94 -14.24
N VAL A 34 -3.11 -2.40 -14.92
CA VAL A 34 -4.18 -3.17 -14.30
C VAL A 34 -3.99 -4.62 -14.70
N VAL A 35 -3.80 -5.46 -13.70
CA VAL A 35 -3.51 -6.88 -13.86
C VAL A 35 -4.67 -7.77 -13.42
N ASP A 36 -4.62 -9.04 -13.79
CA ASP A 36 -5.47 -10.08 -13.24
C ASP A 36 -4.89 -10.69 -11.94
N GLU A 37 -5.59 -11.69 -11.39
CA GLU A 37 -5.19 -12.38 -10.15
C GLU A 37 -3.83 -13.10 -10.28
N GLN A 38 -3.37 -13.36 -11.51
CA GLN A 38 -2.12 -14.01 -11.83
C GLN A 38 -1.00 -13.01 -12.18
N GLY A 39 -1.27 -11.70 -12.08
CA GLY A 39 -0.32 -10.64 -12.39
C GLY A 39 -0.15 -10.38 -13.90
N LYS A 40 -1.03 -10.90 -14.75
CA LYS A 40 -0.99 -10.60 -16.19
C LYS A 40 -1.71 -9.30 -16.48
N VAL A 41 -1.05 -8.42 -17.22
CA VAL A 41 -1.63 -7.13 -17.65
C VAL A 41 -2.90 -7.35 -18.50
N GLN A 42 -4.00 -6.75 -18.06
CA GLN A 42 -5.26 -6.70 -18.79
C GLN A 42 -5.43 -5.38 -19.54
N ARG A 43 -5.01 -4.26 -18.93
CA ARG A 43 -5.10 -2.92 -19.51
C ARG A 43 -4.18 -1.94 -18.79
N GLU A 44 -3.97 -0.79 -19.41
CA GLU A 44 -3.21 0.33 -18.88
C GLU A 44 -4.12 1.54 -18.67
N ILE A 45 -3.85 2.33 -17.62
CA ILE A 45 -4.54 3.58 -17.33
C ILE A 45 -3.48 4.67 -17.24
N ALA A 46 -3.56 5.71 -18.08
CA ALA A 46 -2.68 6.87 -17.93
C ALA A 46 -2.88 7.48 -16.54
N ARG A 47 -1.80 7.86 -15.85
CA ARG A 47 -1.87 8.32 -14.45
C ARG A 47 -2.80 9.53 -14.27
N LYS A 48 -2.89 10.39 -15.29
CA LYS A 48 -3.79 11.55 -15.32
C LYS A 48 -5.28 11.17 -15.21
N ASP A 49 -5.64 9.96 -15.64
CA ASP A 49 -7.01 9.43 -15.68
C ASP A 49 -7.29 8.52 -14.47
N ALA A 50 -6.28 8.24 -13.63
CA ALA A 50 -6.45 7.49 -12.40
C ALA A 50 -7.23 8.31 -11.33
N PRO A 51 -7.95 7.65 -10.41
CA PRO A 51 -8.65 8.35 -9.34
C PRO A 51 -7.70 9.18 -8.48
N LYS A 52 -8.09 10.43 -8.24
CA LYS A 52 -7.34 11.36 -7.37
C LYS A 52 -7.72 11.24 -5.90
N GLN A 53 -8.86 10.61 -5.62
CA GLN A 53 -9.32 10.37 -4.27
C GLN A 53 -8.69 9.08 -3.73
N PRO A 54 -8.42 8.99 -2.41
CA PRO A 54 -7.90 7.78 -1.82
C PRO A 54 -8.84 6.59 -2.06
N LEU A 55 -8.26 5.43 -2.38
CA LEU A 55 -9.01 4.19 -2.64
C LEU A 55 -8.75 3.17 -1.55
N PRO A 56 -9.78 2.52 -0.99
CA PRO A 56 -9.59 1.45 -0.04
C PRO A 56 -9.02 0.20 -0.74
N VAL A 57 -8.01 -0.41 -0.11
CA VAL A 57 -7.53 -1.73 -0.50
C VAL A 57 -8.49 -2.79 0.03
N LEU A 58 -9.02 -3.61 -0.87
CA LEU A 58 -9.98 -4.66 -0.53
C LEU A 58 -9.28 -5.96 -0.13
N GLN A 59 -8.18 -6.29 -0.81
CA GLN A 59 -7.43 -7.53 -0.58
C GLN A 59 -5.97 -7.33 -0.96
N LEU A 60 -5.07 -8.05 -0.26
CA LEU A 60 -3.66 -8.18 -0.62
C LEU A 60 -3.39 -9.63 -1.07
N ASN A 61 -2.79 -9.80 -2.24
CA ASN A 61 -2.15 -11.04 -2.67
C ASN A 61 -0.66 -10.95 -2.33
N GLN A 62 -0.29 -11.53 -1.20
CA GLN A 62 1.09 -11.48 -0.69
C GLN A 62 2.10 -12.21 -1.58
N ALA A 63 1.67 -13.20 -2.37
CA ALA A 63 2.58 -14.00 -3.19
C ALA A 63 3.07 -13.25 -4.43
N LEU A 64 2.25 -12.33 -4.95
CA LEU A 64 2.54 -11.53 -6.14
C LEU A 64 2.66 -10.03 -5.83
N GLU A 65 2.56 -9.65 -4.56
CA GLU A 65 2.55 -8.26 -4.10
C GLU A 65 1.52 -7.38 -4.84
N LEU A 66 0.34 -7.94 -5.09
CA LEU A 66 -0.77 -7.26 -5.77
C LEU A 66 -1.86 -6.87 -4.77
N ILE A 67 -2.52 -5.75 -5.04
CA ILE A 67 -3.66 -5.28 -4.25
C ILE A 67 -4.93 -5.21 -5.09
N GLN A 68 -6.03 -5.66 -4.52
CA GLN A 68 -7.34 -5.53 -5.14
C GLN A 68 -8.00 -4.22 -4.72
N VAL A 69 -8.50 -3.46 -5.69
CA VAL A 69 -9.25 -2.22 -5.47
C VAL A 69 -10.46 -2.15 -6.39
N GLU A 70 -11.35 -1.21 -6.11
CA GLU A 70 -12.48 -0.91 -6.99
C GLU A 70 -12.20 0.35 -7.82
N LEU A 71 -12.08 0.19 -9.14
CA LEU A 71 -11.95 1.28 -10.11
C LEU A 71 -13.20 1.33 -10.99
N ALA A 72 -13.90 2.46 -10.99
CA ALA A 72 -15.11 2.68 -11.80
C ALA A 72 -16.15 1.54 -11.67
N GLY A 73 -16.34 1.00 -10.46
CA GLY A 73 -17.29 -0.08 -10.18
C GLY A 73 -16.79 -1.49 -10.49
N GLN A 74 -15.53 -1.64 -10.90
CA GLN A 74 -14.91 -2.93 -11.21
C GLN A 74 -13.80 -3.25 -10.22
N LYS A 75 -13.80 -4.48 -9.69
CA LYS A 75 -12.69 -5.00 -8.90
C LYS A 75 -11.54 -5.33 -9.83
N VAL A 76 -10.37 -4.76 -9.55
CA VAL A 76 -9.17 -4.91 -10.36
C VAL A 76 -7.95 -5.08 -9.46
N TRP A 77 -6.87 -5.62 -10.01
CA TRP A 77 -5.60 -5.76 -9.30
C TRP A 77 -4.57 -4.75 -9.81
N LEU A 78 -3.79 -4.22 -8.88
CA LEU A 78 -2.69 -3.27 -9.12
C LEU A 78 -1.43 -3.79 -8.41
N ASP A 79 -0.27 -3.50 -8.98
CA ASP A 79 1.01 -3.75 -8.33
C ASP A 79 1.20 -2.79 -7.14
N THR A 80 1.68 -3.29 -5.99
CA THR A 80 1.97 -2.44 -4.83
C THR A 80 3.12 -1.46 -5.06
N GLY A 81 4.03 -1.75 -5.99
CA GLY A 81 5.12 -0.86 -6.39
C GLY A 81 4.64 0.37 -7.16
N ASP A 82 3.47 0.29 -7.78
CA ASP A 82 2.90 1.37 -8.60
C ASP A 82 2.06 2.37 -7.80
N VAL A 83 1.88 2.13 -6.50
CA VAL A 83 1.00 2.94 -5.64
C VAL A 83 1.62 3.27 -4.28
N ARG A 84 1.25 4.42 -3.73
CA ARG A 84 1.53 4.77 -2.34
C ARG A 84 0.40 4.29 -1.45
N ILE A 85 0.68 3.39 -0.53
CA ILE A 85 -0.31 2.81 0.39
C ILE A 85 -0.05 3.31 1.81
N GLU A 86 -1.10 3.80 2.47
CA GLU A 86 -1.04 4.25 3.86
C GLU A 86 -2.21 3.66 4.67
N PRO A 87 -1.93 3.05 5.84
CA PRO A 87 -0.59 2.68 6.34
C PRO A 87 0.09 1.64 5.43
N PRO A 88 1.42 1.51 5.40
CA PRO A 88 2.09 0.52 4.55
C PRO A 88 1.85 -0.91 5.06
N PHE A 89 1.72 -1.88 4.15
CA PHE A 89 1.59 -3.31 4.49
C PHE A 89 2.84 -3.89 5.14
N HIS A 90 4.00 -3.45 4.68
CA HIS A 90 5.30 -3.86 5.20
C HIS A 90 6.06 -2.64 5.69
N LYS A 91 6.49 -2.68 6.96
CA LYS A 91 7.40 -1.70 7.54
C LYS A 91 8.76 -2.36 7.65
N THR A 92 9.71 -1.92 6.84
CA THR A 92 11.12 -2.31 6.99
C THR A 92 11.83 -1.21 7.76
N GLU A 93 12.33 -1.53 8.95
CA GLU A 93 13.18 -0.62 9.71
C GLU A 93 14.54 -0.56 9.04
N LEU A 94 14.79 0.49 8.27
CA LEU A 94 16.13 0.79 7.78
C LEU A 94 16.91 1.47 8.91
N PRO A 95 18.06 0.92 9.34
CA PRO A 95 18.88 1.60 10.32
C PRO A 95 19.31 2.94 9.74
N CYS A 96 19.04 4.02 10.48
CA CYS A 96 19.52 5.33 10.13
C CYS A 96 21.06 5.33 10.23
N GLN A 97 21.72 5.04 9.11
CA GLN A 97 23.18 5.08 9.04
C GLN A 97 23.61 6.54 8.84
N LEU A 98 24.44 7.03 9.76
CA LEU A 98 25.13 8.30 9.61
C LEU A 98 25.94 8.25 8.31
N MET A 99 25.69 9.18 7.40
CA MET A 99 26.48 9.29 6.17
C MET A 99 27.95 9.51 6.57
N PRO A 100 28.89 8.66 6.10
CA PRO A 100 30.30 8.92 6.35
C PRO A 100 30.67 10.24 5.69
N GLN A 101 31.17 11.20 6.48
CA GLN A 101 31.64 12.49 5.99
C GLN A 101 32.92 12.30 5.17
N SER A 102 32.74 11.93 3.90
CA SER A 102 33.80 11.91 2.90
C SER A 102 33.99 13.34 2.39
N LEU A 103 34.92 14.07 3.01
CA LEU A 103 35.50 15.33 2.53
C LEU A 103 34.53 16.54 2.41
N ALA A 104 35.05 17.72 2.79
CA ALA A 104 34.32 18.97 3.03
C ALA A 104 33.61 19.63 1.82
N LYS A 105 33.43 18.92 0.70
CA LYS A 105 32.80 19.45 -0.54
C LYS A 105 31.70 18.56 -1.14
N ASP A 106 31.42 17.41 -0.55
CA ASP A 106 30.31 16.56 -1.00
C ASP A 106 28.99 17.04 -0.37
N THR A 107 28.49 18.19 -0.83
CA THR A 107 27.15 18.71 -0.47
C THR A 107 26.01 18.02 -1.24
N HIS A 108 26.33 17.20 -2.25
CA HIS A 108 25.35 16.47 -3.04
C HIS A 108 25.72 14.99 -3.14
N ASN A 109 24.82 14.16 -2.64
CA ASN A 109 24.88 12.70 -2.74
C ASN A 109 24.52 12.27 -4.16
N ASN A 110 25.48 11.67 -4.88
CA ASN A 110 25.18 10.94 -6.11
C ASN A 110 24.80 9.51 -5.71
N SER A 111 23.61 9.36 -5.15
CA SER A 111 23.18 8.15 -4.44
C SER A 111 23.32 6.90 -5.32
N THR A 112 24.24 6.02 -4.95
CA THR A 112 24.19 4.61 -5.35
C THR A 112 22.90 4.02 -4.76
N LEU A 113 22.07 3.45 -5.63
CA LEU A 113 20.84 2.71 -5.33
C LEU A 113 20.98 1.92 -4.02
N SER A 114 20.38 2.39 -2.92
CA SER A 114 20.02 1.68 -1.67
C SER A 114 20.15 2.53 -0.39
N TYR A 115 20.74 3.73 -0.42
CA TYR A 115 20.74 4.60 0.75
C TYR A 115 19.47 5.46 0.79
N GLY A 116 18.65 5.25 1.82
CA GLY A 116 17.41 5.99 2.06
C GLY A 116 17.65 7.51 2.17
N ALA A 117 16.59 8.29 1.97
CA ALA A 117 16.64 9.74 2.16
C ALA A 117 17.25 10.05 3.54
N GLY A 118 18.23 10.96 3.57
CA GLY A 118 18.97 11.31 4.79
C GLY A 118 18.01 11.59 5.94
N CYS A 119 18.31 11.03 7.11
CA CYS A 119 17.47 11.19 8.29
C CYS A 119 17.44 12.66 8.72
N ASN A 120 16.24 13.22 8.91
CA ASN A 120 16.09 14.46 9.67
C ASN A 120 16.44 14.17 11.13
N GLN A 121 17.33 14.97 11.71
CA GLN A 121 17.43 15.11 13.17
C GLN A 121 16.25 15.94 13.69
#